data_AF-A0A8T4T629-F1
#
_entry.id   AF-A0A8T4T629-F1
#
_cell.length_a   1.000
_cell.length_b   1.000
_cell.length_c   1.000
_cell.angle_alpha   90.00
_cell.angle_beta   90.00
_cell.angle_gamma   90.00
#
_symmetry.space_group_name_H-M   'P 1'
#
loop_
_entity.id
_entity.type
_entity.pdbx_description
1 polymer ?
#
loop_
_entity_poly.entity_id
_entity_poly.type
_entity_poly.pdbx_seq_one_letter_code
_entity_poly.pdbx_strand_id
1 'polypeptide(L)'
;MNKRGQFYIIMAVIIALAIYSLYLPQNKIQTVTLFEDFKDVAINFQSEAPKVINYALNIQDDPKDYIEPFSRDFLKQARETNPNVHLALVYSDGQRIYVKNFFDEATIAYSGCDVVADPDCNKYTTIFGEDQSTVNSITLNVSGKNFEHDVPVKIRNFGEEFSSTIIPNPPANFIVLDIGGVFHNFDLSGAGPRLEFIMELENNPQDYIEVIQRNTNPYQVRF
;
A
#
# COMPACT_ATOMS: atom_id res chain seq x y z
N MET A 1 -37.37 45.17 31.08
CA MET A 1 -36.62 44.13 30.33
C MET A 1 -37.60 43.34 29.45
N ASN A 2 -37.27 43.20 28.17
CA ASN A 2 -38.20 42.90 27.09
C ASN A 2 -38.43 41.38 26.96
N LYS A 3 -39.39 40.81 27.70
CA LYS A 3 -39.69 39.35 27.69
C LYS A 3 -39.98 38.78 26.29
N ARG A 4 -40.42 39.62 25.35
CA ARG A 4 -40.65 39.26 23.96
C ARG A 4 -39.34 38.96 23.21
N GLY A 5 -38.26 39.68 23.51
CA GLY A 5 -36.97 39.47 22.85
C GLY A 5 -36.31 38.12 23.21
N GLN A 6 -36.45 37.71 24.46
CA GLN A 6 -35.93 36.41 24.94
C GLN A 6 -36.62 35.22 24.25
N PHE A 7 -37.93 35.35 23.97
CA PHE A 7 -38.68 34.31 23.27
C PHE A 7 -38.19 34.10 21.83
N TYR A 8 -37.92 35.18 21.09
CA TYR A 8 -37.38 35.08 19.72
C TYR A 8 -35.99 34.46 19.67
N ILE A 9 -35.13 34.78 20.66
CA ILE A 9 -33.78 34.19 20.74
C ILE A 9 -33.86 32.69 21.00
N ILE A 10 -34.73 32.25 21.92
CA ILE A 10 -34.92 30.82 22.22
C ILE A 10 -35.44 30.08 20.98
N MET A 11 -36.41 30.65 20.26
CA MET A 11 -36.92 30.05 19.03
C MET A 11 -35.86 29.92 17.94
N ALA A 12 -35.02 30.94 17.75
CA ALA A 12 -33.93 30.90 16.78
C ALA A 12 -32.92 29.78 17.09
N VAL A 13 -32.59 29.57 18.37
CA VAL A 13 -31.69 28.50 18.81
C VAL A 13 -32.29 27.11 18.55
N ILE A 14 -33.58 26.92 18.84
CA ILE A 14 -34.28 25.64 18.58
C ILE A 14 -34.26 25.31 17.08
N ILE A 15 -34.55 26.31 16.23
CA ILE A 15 -34.55 26.13 14.77
C ILE A 15 -33.13 25.84 14.27
N ALA A 16 -32.11 26.52 14.79
CA ALA A 16 -30.72 26.27 14.42
C ALA A 16 -30.28 24.84 14.80
N LEU A 17 -30.66 24.34 15.97
CA LEU A 17 -30.38 22.97 16.40
C LEU A 17 -31.11 21.93 15.53
N ALA A 18 -32.36 22.22 15.12
CA ALA A 18 -33.11 21.35 14.21
C ALA A 18 -32.52 21.31 12.80
N ILE A 19 -32.02 22.43 12.28
CA ILE A 19 -31.32 22.46 11.00
C ILE A 19 -29.99 21.70 11.11
N TYR A 20 -29.25 21.89 12.20
CA TYR A 20 -27.99 21.21 12.44
C TYR A 20 -28.16 19.68 12.54
N SER A 21 -29.24 19.20 13.17
CA SER A 21 -29.50 17.76 13.26
C SER A 21 -29.82 17.12 11.89
N LEU A 22 -30.39 17.88 10.95
CA LEU A 22 -30.61 17.43 9.57
C LEU A 22 -29.30 17.37 8.76
N TYR A 23 -28.31 18.19 9.12
CA TYR A 23 -26.98 18.18 8.49
C TYR A 23 -26.05 17.08 9.02
N LEU A 24 -26.34 16.52 10.19
CA LEU A 24 -25.60 15.37 10.68
C LEU A 24 -25.88 14.17 9.77
N PRO A 25 -24.87 13.61 9.09
CA PRO A 25 -25.06 12.45 8.24
C PRO A 25 -25.50 11.26 9.11
N GLN A 26 -26.81 11.00 9.18
CA GLN A 26 -27.42 10.01 10.08
C GLN A 26 -27.23 8.57 9.64
N ASN A 27 -26.65 8.30 8.48
CA ASN A 27 -26.50 6.93 7.99
C ASN A 27 -25.18 6.78 7.23
N LYS A 28 -24.08 6.57 7.94
CA LYS A 28 -23.00 5.76 7.36
C LYS A 28 -23.40 4.31 7.60
N ILE A 29 -23.95 3.67 6.57
CA ILE A 29 -24.03 2.22 6.52
C ILE A 29 -22.58 1.75 6.50
N GLN A 30 -22.06 1.39 7.68
CA GLN A 30 -20.79 0.70 7.78
C GLN A 30 -21.09 -0.76 7.44
N THR A 31 -20.88 -1.13 6.19
CA THR A 31 -20.75 -2.54 5.82
C THR A 31 -19.48 -3.04 6.48
N VAL A 32 -19.64 -3.78 7.59
CA VAL A 32 -18.56 -4.61 8.10
C VAL A 32 -18.41 -5.74 7.09
N THR A 33 -17.49 -5.58 6.13
CA THR A 33 -17.02 -6.69 5.31
C THR A 33 -16.44 -7.72 6.27
N LEU A 34 -17.12 -8.88 6.38
CA LEU A 34 -16.65 -9.96 7.21
C LEU A 34 -15.29 -10.43 6.70
N PHE A 35 -14.34 -10.57 7.61
CA PHE A 35 -12.94 -10.92 7.39
C PHE A 35 -12.70 -12.30 6.74
N GLU A 36 -13.74 -13.09 6.51
CA GLU A 36 -13.64 -14.45 5.95
C GLU A 36 -13.05 -14.44 4.53
N ASP A 37 -13.37 -13.43 3.72
CA ASP A 37 -12.96 -13.38 2.30
C ASP A 37 -11.46 -13.03 2.13
N PHE A 38 -10.85 -12.35 3.11
CA PHE A 38 -9.46 -11.93 2.98
C PHE A 38 -8.48 -13.09 2.92
N LYS A 39 -8.74 -14.12 3.74
CA LYS A 39 -7.91 -15.33 3.76
C LYS A 39 -7.94 -16.03 2.40
N ASP A 40 -9.11 -16.09 1.77
CA ASP A 40 -9.27 -16.71 0.46
C ASP A 40 -8.58 -15.89 -0.64
N VAL A 41 -8.67 -14.55 -0.57
CA VAL A 41 -7.92 -13.65 -1.46
C VAL A 41 -6.41 -13.88 -1.33
N ALA A 42 -5.89 -13.92 -0.10
CA ALA A 42 -4.47 -14.17 0.14
C ALA A 42 -4.01 -15.55 -0.33
N ILE A 43 -4.81 -16.60 -0.09
CA ILE A 43 -4.54 -17.98 -0.56
C ILE A 43 -4.52 -18.03 -2.08
N ASN A 44 -5.46 -17.36 -2.75
CA ASN A 44 -5.52 -17.33 -4.20
C ASN A 44 -4.25 -16.67 -4.77
N PHE A 45 -3.89 -15.48 -4.27
CA PHE A 45 -2.64 -14.81 -4.68
C PHE A 45 -1.42 -15.69 -4.44
N GLN A 46 -1.33 -16.31 -3.26
CA GLN A 46 -0.26 -17.22 -2.88
C GLN A 46 -0.11 -18.40 -3.86
N SER A 47 -1.22 -18.93 -4.36
CA SER A 47 -1.23 -20.10 -5.24
C SER A 47 -0.97 -19.75 -6.70
N GLU A 48 -1.36 -18.56 -7.15
CA GLU A 48 -1.27 -18.14 -8.55
C GLU A 48 0.04 -17.39 -8.85
N ALA A 49 0.51 -16.53 -7.95
CA ALA A 49 1.74 -15.74 -8.17
C ALA A 49 2.98 -16.61 -8.52
N PRO A 50 3.22 -17.76 -7.87
CA PRO A 50 4.33 -18.63 -8.25
C PRO A 50 4.16 -19.25 -9.64
N LYS A 51 2.92 -19.50 -10.08
CA LYS A 51 2.66 -20.04 -11.43
C LYS A 51 3.00 -19.01 -12.49
N VAL A 52 2.69 -17.74 -12.24
CA VAL A 52 3.03 -16.61 -13.13
C VAL A 52 4.55 -16.48 -13.26
N ILE A 53 5.28 -16.53 -12.15
CA ILE A 53 6.75 -16.48 -12.16
C ILE A 53 7.33 -17.71 -12.87
N ASN A 54 6.85 -18.92 -12.55
CA ASN A 54 7.33 -20.14 -13.19
C ASN A 54 7.03 -20.15 -14.69
N TYR A 55 5.91 -19.59 -15.12
CA TYR A 55 5.60 -19.41 -16.54
C TYR A 55 6.62 -18.50 -17.23
N ALA A 56 6.91 -17.33 -16.66
CA ALA A 56 7.93 -16.40 -17.18
C ALA A 56 9.32 -17.04 -17.28
N LEU A 57 9.73 -17.75 -16.22
CA LEU A 57 11.00 -18.49 -16.20
C LEU A 57 11.04 -19.61 -17.26
N ASN A 58 9.92 -20.31 -17.47
CA ASN A 58 9.84 -21.41 -18.45
C ASN A 58 9.97 -20.93 -19.90
N ILE A 59 9.47 -19.72 -20.21
CA ILE A 59 9.62 -19.11 -21.54
C ILE A 59 10.89 -18.27 -21.69
N GLN A 60 11.74 -18.22 -20.65
CA GLN A 60 12.98 -17.44 -20.60
C GLN A 60 12.80 -15.93 -20.69
N ASP A 61 11.67 -15.41 -20.20
CA ASP A 61 11.42 -13.97 -20.06
C ASP A 61 11.74 -13.47 -18.64
N ASP A 62 11.75 -12.15 -18.45
CA ASP A 62 11.91 -11.52 -17.14
C ASP A 62 10.65 -11.71 -16.28
N PRO A 63 10.73 -12.37 -15.09
CA PRO A 63 9.60 -12.51 -14.18
C PRO A 63 8.91 -11.20 -13.83
N LYS A 64 9.65 -10.08 -13.83
CA LYS A 64 9.13 -8.74 -13.56
C LYS A 64 7.97 -8.37 -14.50
N ASP A 65 8.13 -8.68 -15.78
CA ASP A 65 7.17 -8.30 -16.83
C ASP A 65 5.84 -9.05 -16.71
N TYR A 66 5.79 -10.10 -15.87
CA TYR A 66 4.60 -10.92 -15.64
C TYR A 66 4.01 -10.73 -14.23
N ILE A 67 4.86 -10.69 -13.20
CA ILE A 67 4.39 -10.61 -11.81
C ILE A 67 3.79 -9.24 -11.48
N GLU A 68 4.32 -8.16 -12.04
CA GLU A 68 3.82 -6.81 -11.75
C GLU A 68 2.43 -6.56 -12.36
N PRO A 69 2.18 -6.86 -13.66
CA PRO A 69 0.84 -6.76 -14.22
C PRO A 69 -0.16 -7.69 -13.54
N PHE A 70 0.23 -8.95 -13.27
CA PHE A 70 -0.60 -9.88 -12.53
C PHE A 70 -1.00 -9.33 -11.15
N SER A 71 -0.05 -8.79 -10.39
CA SER A 71 -0.32 -8.25 -9.06
C SER A 71 -1.29 -7.08 -9.10
N ARG A 72 -1.15 -6.20 -10.09
CA ARG A 72 -2.04 -5.05 -10.29
C ARG A 72 -3.47 -5.48 -10.66
N ASP A 73 -3.59 -6.40 -11.61
CA ASP A 73 -4.89 -6.92 -12.04
C ASP A 73 -5.58 -7.71 -10.93
N PHE A 74 -4.82 -8.52 -10.21
CA PHE A 74 -5.30 -9.25 -9.04
C PHE A 74 -5.80 -8.29 -7.96
N LEU A 75 -5.01 -7.28 -7.61
CA LEU A 75 -5.37 -6.32 -6.57
C LEU A 75 -6.59 -5.50 -6.96
N LYS A 76 -6.71 -5.10 -8.22
CA LYS A 76 -7.90 -4.44 -8.75
C LYS A 76 -9.15 -5.30 -8.55
N GLN A 77 -9.09 -6.58 -8.89
CA GLN A 77 -10.19 -7.52 -8.69
C GLN A 77 -10.49 -7.76 -7.19
N ALA A 78 -9.44 -7.93 -6.38
CA ALA A 78 -9.58 -8.12 -4.93
C ALA A 78 -10.30 -6.92 -4.28
N ARG A 79 -9.98 -5.70 -4.72
CA ARG A 79 -10.58 -4.46 -4.22
C ARG A 79 -12.04 -4.26 -4.62
N GLU A 80 -12.51 -4.91 -5.68
CA GLU A 80 -13.96 -4.93 -6.00
C GLU A 80 -14.76 -5.67 -4.91
N THR A 81 -14.13 -6.65 -4.25
CA THR A 81 -14.76 -7.45 -3.19
C THR A 81 -14.44 -6.87 -1.80
N ASN A 82 -13.19 -6.47 -1.58
CA ASN A 82 -12.72 -5.90 -0.32
C ASN A 82 -11.82 -4.68 -0.60
N PRO A 83 -12.36 -3.45 -0.49
CA PRO A 83 -11.64 -2.22 -0.82
C PRO A 83 -10.35 -2.01 -0.03
N ASN A 84 -10.23 -2.65 1.13
CA ASN A 84 -9.16 -2.40 2.10
C ASN A 84 -8.00 -3.41 1.93
N VAL A 85 -7.94 -4.14 0.82
CA VAL A 85 -6.82 -5.03 0.51
C VAL A 85 -5.65 -4.23 -0.01
N HIS A 86 -4.51 -4.41 0.66
CA HIS A 86 -3.23 -3.81 0.31
C HIS A 86 -2.21 -4.91 0.02
N LEU A 87 -1.30 -4.66 -0.92
CA LEU A 87 -0.27 -5.61 -1.36
C LEU A 87 1.11 -4.94 -1.44
N ALA A 88 2.07 -5.52 -0.73
CA ALA A 88 3.49 -5.23 -0.89
C ALA A 88 4.17 -6.48 -1.47
N LEU A 89 4.97 -6.29 -2.51
CA LEU A 89 5.61 -7.37 -3.25
C LEU A 89 7.13 -7.22 -3.15
N VAL A 90 7.80 -8.27 -2.69
CA VAL A 90 9.26 -8.37 -2.64
C VAL A 90 9.69 -9.57 -3.47
N TYR A 91 10.55 -9.37 -4.44
CA TYR A 91 11.10 -10.50 -5.20
C TYR A 91 12.56 -10.27 -5.59
N SER A 92 13.28 -11.37 -5.83
CA SER A 92 14.68 -11.34 -6.25
C SER A 92 14.87 -12.13 -7.54
N ASP A 93 15.70 -11.60 -8.45
CA ASP A 93 16.19 -12.31 -9.64
C ASP A 93 17.54 -13.03 -9.38
N GLY A 94 18.03 -12.98 -8.13
CA GLY A 94 19.35 -13.48 -7.72
C GLY A 94 20.48 -12.44 -7.80
N GLN A 95 20.32 -11.35 -8.57
CA GLN A 95 21.27 -10.24 -8.68
C GLN A 95 20.73 -8.92 -8.14
N ARG A 96 19.42 -8.78 -8.08
CA ARG A 96 18.71 -7.58 -7.66
C ARG A 96 17.48 -7.99 -6.89
N ILE A 97 17.17 -7.20 -5.88
CA ILE A 97 15.94 -7.33 -5.11
C ILE A 97 15.02 -6.18 -5.52
N TYR A 98 13.78 -6.51 -5.81
CA TYR A 98 12.74 -5.60 -6.22
C TYR A 98 11.74 -5.53 -5.09
N VAL A 99 11.46 -4.31 -4.62
CA VAL A 99 10.38 -4.05 -3.66
C VAL A 99 9.36 -3.15 -4.33
N LYS A 100 8.10 -3.57 -4.32
CA LYS A 100 6.96 -2.89 -4.93
C LYS A 100 5.87 -2.65 -3.89
N ASN A 101 5.40 -1.42 -3.81
CA ASN A 101 4.33 -0.96 -2.94
C ASN A 101 3.07 -0.68 -3.76
N PHE A 102 2.07 -1.56 -3.69
CA PHE A 102 0.77 -1.35 -4.35
C PHE A 102 -0.28 -0.73 -3.40
N PHE A 103 0.16 -0.10 -2.31
CA PHE A 103 -0.73 0.60 -1.40
C PHE A 103 -1.18 1.90 -2.07
N ASP A 104 -2.39 2.38 -1.80
CA ASP A 104 -2.90 3.58 -2.48
C ASP A 104 -2.19 4.83 -1.94
N GLU A 105 -2.25 5.06 -0.63
CA GLU A 105 -1.68 6.26 0.01
C GLU A 105 -0.55 5.96 0.99
N ALA A 106 -0.43 4.71 1.45
CA ALA A 106 0.51 4.33 2.49
C ALA A 106 1.93 4.09 1.95
N THR A 107 2.92 4.44 2.77
CA THR A 107 4.35 4.33 2.44
C THR A 107 4.97 3.12 3.11
N ILE A 108 5.88 2.46 2.41
CA ILE A 108 6.72 1.40 2.96
C ILE A 108 8.12 1.96 3.16
N ALA A 109 8.65 1.86 4.37
CA ALA A 109 10.06 2.13 4.61
C ALA A 109 10.84 0.82 4.46
N TYR A 110 12.00 0.84 3.80
CA TYR A 110 12.85 -0.35 3.68
C TYR A 110 14.29 -0.07 4.10
N SER A 111 14.94 -1.08 4.67
CA SER A 111 16.39 -1.10 4.88
C SER A 111 16.97 -2.44 4.45
N GLY A 112 18.10 -2.41 3.74
CA GLY A 112 18.85 -3.61 3.36
C GLY A 112 20.06 -3.79 4.28
N CYS A 113 20.21 -4.97 4.87
CA CYS A 113 21.29 -5.24 5.81
C CYS A 113 21.85 -6.66 5.72
N ASP A 114 23.08 -6.84 6.18
CA ASP A 114 23.72 -8.16 6.26
C ASP A 114 23.24 -8.95 7.47
N VAL A 115 22.86 -8.24 8.55
CA VAL A 115 22.33 -8.80 9.80
C VAL A 115 21.25 -7.86 10.34
N VAL A 116 20.09 -8.40 10.76
CA VAL A 116 18.95 -7.60 11.27
C VAL A 116 19.30 -6.74 12.50
N ALA A 117 20.32 -7.12 13.27
CA ALA A 117 20.79 -6.40 14.45
C ALA A 117 21.79 -5.27 14.15
N ASP A 118 22.11 -5.00 12.88
CA ASP A 118 23.07 -3.97 12.49
C ASP A 118 22.48 -2.55 12.72
N PRO A 119 23.19 -1.64 13.40
CA PRO A 119 22.76 -0.25 13.52
C PRO A 119 22.51 0.45 12.18
N ASP A 120 23.19 0.05 11.11
CA ASP A 120 22.97 0.56 9.75
C ASP A 120 21.65 0.08 9.13
N CYS A 121 20.97 -0.95 9.69
CA CYS A 121 19.58 -1.30 9.36
C CYS A 121 18.56 -0.20 9.68
N ASN A 122 18.96 0.86 10.38
CA ASN A 122 18.06 1.96 10.72
C ASN A 122 18.02 3.05 9.64
N LYS A 123 18.73 2.87 8.52
CA LYS A 123 18.63 3.77 7.36
C LYS A 123 17.51 3.29 6.45
N TYR A 124 16.33 3.85 6.68
CA TYR A 124 15.16 3.56 5.87
C TYR A 124 15.09 4.47 4.66
N THR A 125 14.79 3.88 3.50
CA THR A 125 14.36 4.60 2.31
C THR A 125 12.86 4.39 2.13
N THR A 126 12.14 5.42 1.70
CA THR A 126 10.68 5.37 1.55
C THR A 126 10.28 4.98 0.13
N ILE A 127 9.35 4.04 0.03
CA ILE A 127 8.65 3.62 -1.19
C ILE A 127 7.21 4.11 -1.06
N PHE A 128 6.80 4.99 -1.96
CA PHE A 128 5.47 5.59 -1.90
C PHE A 128 4.40 4.66 -2.46
N GLY A 129 3.15 4.87 -2.05
CA GLY A 129 2.00 4.19 -2.63
C GLY A 129 1.82 4.53 -4.11
N GLU A 130 1.13 3.66 -4.84
CA GLU A 130 0.91 3.77 -6.29
C GLU A 130 0.08 5.00 -6.66
N ASP A 131 -0.85 5.41 -5.78
CA ASP A 131 -1.78 6.51 -6.02
C ASP A 131 -1.53 7.75 -5.16
N GLN A 132 -0.34 7.86 -4.56
CA GLN A 132 0.01 9.05 -3.78
C GLN A 132 -0.03 10.33 -4.64
N SER A 133 -0.69 11.34 -4.07
CA SER A 133 -0.73 12.69 -4.64
C SER A 133 -0.27 13.71 -3.60
N THR A 134 0.50 14.69 -4.06
CA THR A 134 0.79 15.91 -3.29
C THR A 134 -0.19 16.99 -3.66
N VAL A 135 -0.69 17.73 -2.67
CA VAL A 135 -1.46 18.95 -2.92
C VAL A 135 -0.48 20.09 -3.15
N ASN A 136 -0.48 20.66 -4.35
CA ASN A 136 0.25 21.88 -4.67
C ASN A 136 -0.74 23.03 -4.79
N SER A 137 -0.52 24.09 -4.02
CA SER A 137 -1.38 25.27 -4.04
C SER A 137 -0.86 26.29 -5.05
N ILE A 138 -1.73 26.69 -5.98
CA ILE A 138 -1.47 27.79 -6.91
C ILE A 138 -2.07 29.05 -6.31
N THR A 139 -1.21 30.02 -5.97
CA THR A 139 -1.64 31.31 -5.41
C THR A 139 -1.57 32.40 -6.46
N LEU A 140 -2.73 32.95 -6.82
CA LEU A 140 -2.86 34.12 -7.69
C LEU A 140 -3.14 35.37 -6.84
N ASN A 141 -2.25 36.36 -6.87
CA ASN A 141 -2.51 37.65 -6.27
C ASN A 141 -3.18 38.60 -7.27
N VAL A 142 -4.41 39.04 -6.98
CA VAL A 142 -5.10 40.06 -7.77
C VAL A 142 -5.48 41.21 -6.85
N SER A 143 -4.87 42.37 -7.09
CA SER A 143 -5.14 43.61 -6.34
C SER A 143 -4.96 43.47 -4.82
N GLY A 144 -3.95 42.72 -4.38
CA GLY A 144 -3.65 42.50 -2.96
C GLY A 144 -4.49 41.40 -2.30
N LYS A 145 -5.37 40.72 -3.05
CA LYS A 145 -6.07 39.52 -2.59
C LYS A 145 -5.43 38.27 -3.17
N ASN A 146 -5.11 37.31 -2.31
CA ASN A 146 -4.64 36.00 -2.71
C ASN A 146 -5.84 35.09 -3.00
N PHE A 147 -5.82 34.45 -4.16
CA PHE A 147 -6.71 33.37 -4.54
C PHE A 147 -5.87 32.12 -4.59
N GLU A 148 -6.15 31.18 -3.69
CA GLU A 148 -5.44 29.92 -3.59
C GLU A 148 -6.31 28.82 -4.18
N HIS A 149 -5.71 27.99 -5.02
CA HIS A 149 -6.36 26.82 -5.57
C HIS A 149 -5.46 25.60 -5.42
N ASP A 150 -5.96 24.60 -4.72
CA ASP A 150 -5.27 23.35 -4.49
C ASP A 150 -5.41 22.44 -5.71
N VAL A 151 -4.27 22.08 -6.29
CA VAL A 151 -4.20 21.15 -7.42
C VAL A 151 -3.53 19.86 -6.95
N PRO A 152 -4.23 18.72 -6.97
CA PRO A 152 -3.60 17.44 -6.68
C PRO A 152 -2.64 17.07 -7.82
N VAL A 153 -1.39 16.81 -7.49
CA VAL A 153 -0.36 16.35 -8.41
C VAL A 153 0.02 14.94 -8.01
N LYS A 154 -0.23 13.96 -8.90
CA LYS A 154 0.27 12.59 -8.70
C LYS A 154 1.80 12.61 -8.68
N ILE A 155 2.39 12.01 -7.65
CA ILE A 155 3.85 11.94 -7.51
C ILE A 155 4.36 10.96 -8.61
N ARG A 156 5.13 11.44 -9.60
CA ARG A 156 5.80 10.59 -10.63
C ARG A 156 7.30 10.95 -10.74
N ASN A 157 8.21 9.97 -10.69
CA ASN A 157 9.65 10.24 -10.60
C ASN A 157 10.25 10.40 -11.99
N PHE A 158 10.08 11.55 -12.63
CA PHE A 158 10.66 11.82 -13.95
C PHE A 158 10.39 10.72 -15.00
N GLY A 159 9.26 10.00 -14.90
CA GLY A 159 8.90 8.88 -15.79
C GLY A 159 8.96 7.49 -15.15
N GLU A 160 9.48 7.35 -13.92
CA GLU A 160 9.59 6.08 -13.19
C GLU A 160 8.57 5.97 -12.02
N GLU A 161 8.15 4.74 -11.71
CA GLU A 161 7.18 4.43 -10.65
C GLU A 161 7.81 4.55 -9.24
N PHE A 162 7.33 5.49 -8.41
CA PHE A 162 7.74 5.66 -7.00
C PHE A 162 7.32 4.52 -6.08
N SER A 163 6.44 3.66 -6.57
CA SER A 163 6.02 2.43 -5.94
C SER A 163 7.04 1.31 -6.07
N SER A 164 8.21 1.53 -6.71
CA SER A 164 9.30 0.55 -6.78
C SER A 164 10.63 1.07 -6.30
N THR A 165 11.43 0.16 -5.75
CA THR A 165 12.88 0.33 -5.64
C THR A 165 13.59 -0.95 -6.09
N ILE A 166 14.83 -0.78 -6.56
CA ILE A 166 15.74 -1.89 -6.86
C ILE A 166 16.92 -1.78 -5.91
N ILE A 167 17.14 -2.85 -5.16
CA ILE A 167 18.26 -2.98 -4.24
C ILE A 167 19.31 -3.87 -4.94
N PRO A 168 20.51 -3.36 -5.24
CA PRO A 168 21.57 -4.16 -5.84
C PRO A 168 22.00 -5.29 -4.88
N ASN A 169 22.07 -6.54 -5.36
CA ASN A 169 22.52 -7.70 -4.59
C ASN A 169 24.04 -7.92 -4.80
N PRO A 170 24.88 -8.20 -3.78
CA PRO A 170 24.71 -8.02 -2.34
C PRO A 170 25.80 -7.06 -1.76
N PRO A 171 25.80 -6.77 -0.45
CA PRO A 171 25.89 -7.83 0.55
C PRO A 171 24.62 -8.11 1.38
N ALA A 172 23.55 -7.33 1.25
CA ALA A 172 22.40 -7.42 2.17
C ALA A 172 21.68 -8.78 2.08
N ASN A 173 21.88 -9.62 3.10
CA ASN A 173 21.19 -10.90 3.29
C ASN A 173 19.74 -10.74 3.76
N PHE A 174 19.39 -9.57 4.30
CA PHE A 174 18.09 -9.26 4.86
C PHE A 174 17.54 -7.97 4.28
N ILE A 175 16.23 -7.94 4.08
CA ILE A 175 15.46 -6.70 3.94
C ILE A 175 14.52 -6.59 5.13
N VAL A 176 14.49 -5.41 5.73
CA VAL A 176 13.49 -5.04 6.73
C VAL A 176 12.52 -4.07 6.08
N LEU A 177 11.23 -4.41 6.04
CA LEU A 177 10.17 -3.49 5.65
C LEU A 177 9.45 -2.99 6.91
N ASP A 178 9.29 -1.68 7.02
CA ASP A 178 8.41 -1.02 7.99
C ASP A 178 7.14 -0.60 7.27
N ILE A 179 6.03 -1.26 7.63
CA ILE A 179 4.70 -0.99 7.12
C ILE A 179 3.83 -0.56 8.31
N GLY A 180 3.48 0.72 8.36
CA GLY A 180 2.61 1.24 9.43
C GLY A 180 3.19 1.09 10.85
N GLY A 181 4.51 0.98 11.01
CA GLY A 181 5.18 0.72 12.30
C GLY A 181 5.36 -0.76 12.63
N VAL A 182 4.96 -1.67 11.74
CA VAL A 182 5.19 -3.12 11.86
C VAL A 182 6.39 -3.50 10.99
N PHE A 183 7.39 -4.12 11.61
CA PHE A 183 8.61 -4.55 10.94
C PHE A 183 8.48 -5.99 10.42
N HIS A 184 8.71 -6.17 9.11
CA HIS A 184 8.74 -7.45 8.42
C HIS A 184 10.15 -7.75 7.95
N ASN A 185 10.66 -8.92 8.31
CA ASN A 185 12.05 -9.31 8.04
C ASN A 185 12.11 -10.39 6.97
N PHE A 186 12.67 -10.04 5.84
CA PHE A 186 12.84 -10.90 4.68
C PHE A 186 14.27 -11.40 4.63
N ASP A 187 14.46 -12.70 4.89
CA ASP A 187 15.74 -13.36 4.71
C ASP A 187 15.89 -13.73 3.22
N LEU A 188 16.85 -13.10 2.56
CA LEU A 188 17.17 -13.26 1.15
C LEU A 188 18.53 -13.95 0.93
N SER A 189 19.13 -14.53 1.98
CA SER A 189 20.45 -15.19 1.98
C SER A 189 20.58 -16.45 1.11
N GLY A 190 19.63 -16.74 0.22
CA GLY A 190 19.67 -17.92 -0.65
C GLY A 190 20.14 -17.64 -2.06
N ALA A 191 20.84 -18.62 -2.64
CA ALA A 191 21.09 -18.65 -4.08
C ALA A 191 19.78 -19.00 -4.83
N GLY A 192 19.14 -18.01 -5.43
CA GLY A 192 18.05 -18.20 -6.38
C GLY A 192 16.92 -17.16 -6.26
N PRO A 193 16.00 -17.15 -7.24
CA PRO A 193 14.87 -16.25 -7.22
C PRO A 193 13.95 -16.56 -6.03
N ARG A 194 13.50 -15.51 -5.35
CA ARG A 194 12.61 -15.57 -4.18
C ARG A 194 11.43 -14.64 -4.39
N LEU A 195 10.26 -15.05 -3.89
CA LEU A 195 9.04 -14.25 -3.88
C LEU A 195 8.51 -14.22 -2.45
N GLU A 196 8.35 -13.02 -1.93
CA GLU A 196 7.82 -12.76 -0.61
C GLU A 196 6.81 -11.60 -0.74
N PHE A 197 5.68 -11.70 -0.07
CA PHE A 197 4.66 -10.66 -0.14
C PHE A 197 3.96 -10.48 1.19
N ILE A 198 3.45 -9.26 1.39
CA ILE A 198 2.62 -8.89 2.53
C ILE A 198 1.29 -8.46 1.95
N MET A 199 0.23 -9.12 2.40
CA MET A 199 -1.13 -8.67 2.17
C MET A 199 -1.70 -8.19 3.50
N GLU A 200 -2.28 -6.99 3.52
CA GLU A 200 -2.81 -6.35 4.71
C GLU A 200 -4.25 -5.86 4.48
N LEU A 201 -5.05 -5.86 5.55
CA LEU A 201 -6.34 -5.19 5.64
C LEU A 201 -6.21 -3.90 6.46
N GLU A 202 -6.58 -2.75 5.88
CA GLU A 202 -6.45 -1.42 6.51
C GLU A 202 -7.05 -1.32 7.93
N ASN A 203 -8.11 -2.08 8.22
CA ASN A 203 -8.86 -1.97 9.47
C ASN A 203 -8.26 -2.75 10.65
N ASN A 204 -7.25 -3.61 10.41
CA ASN A 204 -6.58 -4.33 11.48
C ASN A 204 -5.11 -4.63 11.12
N PRO A 205 -4.15 -3.78 11.51
CA PRO A 205 -2.72 -3.99 11.23
C PRO A 205 -2.11 -5.22 11.93
N GLN A 206 -2.89 -5.94 12.75
CA GLN A 206 -2.51 -7.22 13.34
C GLN A 206 -2.93 -8.44 12.48
N ASP A 207 -3.83 -8.24 11.51
CA ASP A 207 -4.29 -9.29 10.58
C ASP A 207 -3.54 -9.16 9.24
N TYR A 208 -2.24 -9.43 9.26
CA TYR A 208 -1.45 -9.58 8.03
C TYR A 208 -1.18 -11.06 7.76
N ILE A 209 -1.12 -11.42 6.47
CA ILE A 209 -0.59 -12.72 6.05
C ILE A 209 0.76 -12.44 5.40
N GLU A 210 1.82 -12.75 6.14
CA GLU A 210 3.18 -12.80 5.60
C GLU A 210 3.41 -14.18 5.00
N VAL A 211 3.66 -14.23 3.69
CA VAL A 211 3.99 -15.48 3.01
C VAL A 211 5.40 -15.40 2.45
N ILE A 212 6.26 -16.25 3.01
CA ILE A 212 7.62 -16.46 2.55
C ILE A 212 7.64 -17.71 1.68
N GLN A 213 7.81 -17.56 0.35
CA GLN A 213 8.05 -18.70 -0.54
C GLN A 213 9.48 -18.71 -1.05
N ARG A 214 10.25 -19.69 -0.55
CA ARG A 214 11.58 -20.00 -1.05
C ARG A 214 11.46 -20.97 -2.22
N ASN A 215 11.77 -20.52 -3.43
CA ASN A 215 11.99 -21.44 -4.52
C ASN A 215 13.39 -22.04 -4.35
N THR A 216 13.48 -23.22 -3.75
CA THR A 216 14.76 -23.90 -3.43
C THR A 216 15.40 -24.57 -4.65
N ASN A 217 14.77 -24.50 -5.83
CA ASN A 217 15.27 -25.18 -7.01
C ASN A 217 14.90 -24.41 -8.30
N PRO A 218 15.82 -23.61 -8.89
CA PRO A 218 15.55 -22.92 -10.15
C PRO A 218 15.36 -23.87 -11.36
N TYR A 219 15.48 -25.19 -11.17
CA TYR A 219 15.49 -26.19 -12.25
C TYR A 219 14.63 -27.45 -12.01
N GLN A 220 13.75 -27.52 -11.01
CA GLN A 220 12.88 -28.70 -10.85
C GLN A 220 11.40 -28.36 -10.93
N VAL A 221 10.91 -28.25 -12.17
CA VAL A 221 9.53 -28.60 -12.50
C VAL A 221 9.47 -30.13 -12.58
N ARG A 222 8.86 -30.78 -11.58
CA ARG A 222 8.33 -32.13 -11.74
C ARG A 222 6.82 -32.07 -11.56
N PHE A 223 6.13 -32.50 -12.60
CA PHE A 223 4.68 -32.72 -12.65
C PHE A 223 4.20 -33.63 -11.52
#